data_AF-F8CL37-F1
#
_entry.id   AF-F8CL37-F1
#
_cell.length_a   1.000
_cell.length_b   1.000
_cell.length_c   1.000
_cell.angle_alpha   90.00
_cell.angle_beta   90.00
_cell.angle_gamma   90.00
#
_symmetry.space_group_name_H-M   'P 1'
#
loop_
_entity.id
_entity.type
_entity.pdbx_description
1 polymer ?
#
loop_
_entity_poly.entity_id
_entity_poly.type
_entity_poly.pdbx_seq_one_letter_code
_entity_poly.pdbx_strand_id
1 'polypeptide(L)'
;MVDLLEVHVDEVEWLWRQRQAALRSKEYDFRALVQLDERITAHLDALVLAGEEAWALLRTRLVDAEDAYAAFGAAHALLLQEDVAVARQTLELSAGLEGAAWEGFRLALRYAPPERHVDALRGLVAGASERHAAAALEALAFHGQPDPGGRLLELLGSVEPDVRRAAWGIVALLPLRWLEVPDQARFRQRLAQRFPTALADASFQVRDAARWAAAWTRQPWLLSSLRTLAKTPASPDHVPGLKLLAVLGAQADLPLFEEALGRRELGPERFLLAGTFGHPGLIEEVLRAMESGGPAVAAAAASSFRKLTGLDVNTAHRVAVLPTEELEEDASTEEVHIPDAAAARNHWGRLKGALSGVPRLCMGADALKGWTQEWLRGLPLEARWEHALREHFEMGRGGDVLALERFPQLPE
;
A
#
# COMPACT_ATOMS: atom_id res chain seq x y z
N MET A 1 -36.41 -13.73 3.74
CA MET A 1 -36.09 -13.22 2.38
C MET A 1 -35.12 -12.10 2.66
N VAL A 2 -33.84 -12.27 2.31
CA VAL A 2 -32.82 -11.24 2.59
C VAL A 2 -33.19 -10.01 1.76
N ASP A 3 -33.13 -8.83 2.37
CA ASP A 3 -33.36 -7.57 1.67
C ASP A 3 -32.27 -7.40 0.61
N LEU A 4 -32.66 -7.10 -0.63
CA LEU A 4 -31.73 -6.94 -1.74
C LEU A 4 -30.69 -5.86 -1.45
N LEU A 5 -31.04 -4.80 -0.72
CA LEU A 5 -30.12 -3.73 -0.34
C LEU A 5 -29.04 -4.21 0.63
N GLU A 6 -29.38 -5.10 1.56
CA GLU A 6 -28.39 -5.71 2.47
C GLU A 6 -27.36 -6.52 1.69
N VAL A 7 -27.79 -7.28 0.67
CA VAL A 7 -26.88 -8.03 -0.21
C VAL A 7 -25.89 -7.10 -0.91
N HIS A 8 -26.35 -5.95 -1.41
CA HIS A 8 -25.45 -5.00 -2.06
C HIS A 8 -24.43 -4.40 -1.08
N VAL A 9 -24.83 -4.09 0.16
CA VAL A 9 -23.90 -3.58 1.19
C VAL A 9 -22.85 -4.63 1.54
N ASP A 10 -23.27 -5.87 1.80
CA ASP A 10 -22.37 -6.95 2.20
C ASP A 10 -21.39 -7.33 1.07
N GLU A 11 -21.83 -7.29 -0.20
CA GLU A 11 -20.96 -7.51 -1.36
C GLU A 11 -19.93 -6.38 -1.53
N VAL A 12 -20.29 -5.11 -1.30
CA VAL A 12 -19.32 -4.01 -1.33
C VAL A 12 -18.25 -4.19 -0.26
N GLU A 13 -18.63 -4.55 0.98
CA GLU A 13 -17.67 -4.86 2.05
C GLU A 13 -16.67 -5.93 1.60
N TRP A 14 -17.19 -7.08 1.15
CA TRP A 14 -16.38 -8.24 0.79
C TRP A 14 -15.46 -7.99 -0.41
N LEU A 15 -15.98 -7.33 -1.45
CA LEU A 15 -15.20 -6.99 -2.63
C LEU A 15 -14.15 -5.92 -2.33
N TRP A 16 -14.47 -4.94 -1.50
CA TRP A 16 -13.53 -3.89 -1.15
C TRP A 16 -12.37 -4.43 -0.32
N ARG A 17 -12.63 -5.37 0.61
CA ARG A 17 -11.58 -6.09 1.34
C ARG A 17 -10.61 -6.80 0.39
N GLN A 18 -11.14 -7.48 -0.63
CA GLN A 18 -10.30 -8.11 -1.66
C GLN A 18 -9.51 -7.09 -2.47
N ARG A 19 -10.14 -5.97 -2.85
CA ARG A 19 -9.47 -4.89 -3.58
C ARG A 19 -8.29 -4.34 -2.79
N GLN A 20 -8.45 -4.06 -1.50
CA GLN A 20 -7.35 -3.56 -0.66
C GLN A 20 -6.21 -4.57 -0.57
N ALA A 21 -6.52 -5.87 -0.44
CA ALA A 21 -5.50 -6.94 -0.48
C ALA A 21 -4.82 -7.04 -1.85
N ALA A 22 -5.53 -6.76 -2.95
CA ALA A 22 -5.00 -6.83 -4.31
C ALA A 22 -3.96 -5.73 -4.60
N LEU A 23 -4.11 -4.52 -4.06
CA LEU A 23 -3.26 -3.34 -4.39
C LEU A 23 -1.74 -3.54 -4.19
N ARG A 24 -1.34 -4.53 -3.38
CA ARG A 24 0.06 -4.93 -3.15
C ARG A 24 0.28 -6.44 -3.30
N SER A 25 -0.62 -7.12 -3.99
CA SER A 25 -0.59 -8.56 -4.14
C SER A 25 0.45 -9.01 -5.17
N LYS A 26 0.98 -10.20 -4.92
CA LYS A 26 1.87 -10.94 -5.82
C LYS A 26 1.10 -11.83 -6.80
N GLU A 27 -0.20 -11.98 -6.59
CA GLU A 27 -1.08 -12.86 -7.37
C GLU A 27 -2.03 -12.09 -8.27
N TYR A 28 -2.47 -10.92 -7.86
CA TYR A 28 -3.33 -10.07 -8.69
C TYR A 28 -2.48 -9.27 -9.68
N ASP A 29 -2.96 -9.20 -10.91
CA ASP A 29 -2.48 -8.27 -11.94
C ASP A 29 -3.46 -7.09 -12.09
N PHE A 30 -3.15 -6.17 -12.99
CA PHE A 30 -3.98 -5.00 -13.24
C PHE A 30 -5.39 -5.35 -13.73
N ARG A 31 -5.51 -6.40 -14.56
CA ARG A 31 -6.81 -6.82 -15.11
C ARG A 31 -7.72 -7.35 -14.01
N ALA A 32 -7.19 -8.14 -13.09
CA ALA A 32 -7.95 -8.65 -11.95
C ALA A 32 -8.42 -7.51 -11.04
N LEU A 33 -7.60 -6.47 -10.85
CA LEU A 33 -8.02 -5.28 -10.10
C LEU A 33 -9.16 -4.52 -10.80
N VAL A 34 -9.08 -4.31 -12.11
CA VAL A 34 -10.17 -3.67 -12.87
C VAL A 34 -11.47 -4.47 -12.75
N GLN A 35 -11.41 -5.80 -12.81
CA GLN A 35 -12.60 -6.65 -12.63
C GLN A 35 -13.20 -6.56 -11.22
N LEU A 36 -12.37 -6.43 -10.18
CA LEU A 36 -12.86 -6.15 -8.83
C LEU A 36 -13.55 -4.78 -8.80
N ASP A 37 -12.92 -3.76 -9.40
CA ASP A 37 -13.44 -2.40 -9.42
C ASP A 37 -14.81 -2.31 -10.13
N GLU A 38 -14.96 -2.97 -11.29
CA GLU A 38 -16.22 -3.06 -12.03
C GLU A 38 -17.36 -3.65 -11.18
N ARG A 39 -17.06 -4.73 -10.43
CA ARG A 39 -18.04 -5.36 -9.55
C ARG A 39 -18.43 -4.44 -8.39
N ILE A 40 -17.45 -3.82 -7.74
CA ILE A 40 -17.70 -2.88 -6.63
C ILE A 40 -18.57 -1.73 -7.13
N THR A 41 -18.23 -1.13 -8.27
CA THR A 41 -19.02 -0.06 -8.88
C THR A 41 -20.47 -0.50 -9.15
N ALA A 42 -20.71 -1.69 -9.68
CA ALA A 42 -22.06 -2.18 -9.93
C ALA A 42 -22.92 -2.30 -8.65
N HIS A 43 -22.34 -2.75 -7.54
CA HIS A 43 -23.06 -2.81 -6.26
C HIS A 43 -23.29 -1.42 -5.65
N LEU A 44 -22.31 -0.52 -5.76
CA LEU A 44 -22.47 0.88 -5.34
C LEU A 44 -23.55 1.60 -6.16
N ASP A 45 -23.58 1.40 -7.47
CA ASP A 45 -24.58 1.99 -8.36
C ASP A 45 -25.99 1.54 -7.97
N ALA A 46 -26.18 0.26 -7.61
CA ALA A 46 -27.47 -0.23 -7.11
C ALA A 46 -27.90 0.49 -5.81
N LEU A 47 -26.98 0.72 -4.87
CA LEU A 47 -27.25 1.46 -3.63
C LEU A 47 -27.53 2.95 -3.87
N VAL A 48 -26.88 3.55 -4.87
CA VAL A 48 -27.16 4.93 -5.29
C VAL A 48 -28.54 5.05 -5.95
N LEU A 49 -28.88 4.11 -6.84
CA LEU A 49 -30.17 4.08 -7.53
C LEU A 49 -31.36 3.85 -6.60
N ALA A 50 -31.17 3.09 -5.51
CA ALA A 50 -32.18 2.88 -4.48
C ALA A 50 -32.54 4.16 -3.70
N GLY A 51 -31.68 5.19 -3.75
CA GLY A 51 -31.97 6.51 -3.17
C GLY A 51 -32.40 6.44 -1.71
N GLU A 52 -33.49 7.14 -1.38
CA GLU A 52 -34.02 7.27 -0.01
C GLU A 52 -34.26 5.92 0.69
N GLU A 53 -34.61 4.88 -0.07
CA GLU A 53 -34.86 3.53 0.47
C GLU A 53 -33.59 2.92 1.09
N ALA A 54 -32.41 3.23 0.55
CA ALA A 54 -31.13 2.74 1.07
C ALA A 54 -30.56 3.59 2.20
N TRP A 55 -30.94 4.87 2.32
CA TRP A 55 -30.25 5.80 3.23
C TRP A 55 -30.33 5.39 4.70
N ALA A 56 -31.48 4.91 5.16
CA ALA A 56 -31.66 4.47 6.55
C ALA A 56 -30.75 3.28 6.87
N LEU A 57 -30.75 2.26 5.98
CA LEU A 57 -29.88 1.09 6.10
C LEU A 57 -28.40 1.49 6.12
N LEU A 58 -27.97 2.33 5.17
CA LEU A 58 -26.58 2.75 5.05
C LEU A 58 -26.11 3.55 6.28
N ARG A 59 -26.95 4.43 6.84
CA ARG A 59 -26.59 5.17 8.07
C ARG A 59 -26.44 4.25 9.26
N THR A 60 -27.36 3.31 9.44
CA THR A 60 -27.27 2.30 10.50
C THR A 60 -26.00 1.46 10.33
N ARG A 61 -25.76 0.95 9.11
CA ARG A 61 -24.55 0.16 8.81
C ARG A 61 -23.25 0.95 9.03
N LEU A 62 -23.24 2.26 8.78
CA LEU A 62 -22.07 3.10 9.06
C LEU A 62 -21.83 3.28 10.56
N VAL A 63 -22.88 3.58 11.34
CA VAL A 63 -22.74 3.85 12.78
C VAL A 63 -22.43 2.59 13.57
N ASP A 64 -23.08 1.47 13.22
CA ASP A 64 -23.00 0.20 13.96
C ASP A 64 -21.91 -0.73 13.39
N ALA A 65 -21.05 -0.25 12.50
CA ALA A 65 -20.03 -1.06 11.86
C ALA A 65 -18.98 -1.58 12.85
N GLU A 66 -18.86 -2.90 12.93
CA GLU A 66 -17.80 -3.59 13.68
C GLU A 66 -16.49 -3.72 12.87
N ASP A 67 -16.58 -3.58 11.54
CA ASP A 67 -15.45 -3.67 10.61
C ASP A 67 -15.34 -2.42 9.72
N ALA A 68 -14.10 -2.01 9.42
CA ALA A 68 -13.84 -0.80 8.66
C ALA A 68 -14.32 -0.91 7.19
N TYR A 69 -14.38 -2.12 6.61
CA TYR A 69 -14.85 -2.30 5.24
C TYR A 69 -16.38 -2.23 5.14
N ALA A 70 -17.10 -2.65 6.18
CA ALA A 70 -18.55 -2.46 6.27
C ALA A 70 -18.89 -0.96 6.34
N ALA A 71 -18.20 -0.24 7.23
CA ALA A 71 -18.32 1.22 7.34
C ALA A 71 -17.93 1.93 6.03
N PHE A 72 -16.87 1.48 5.36
CA PHE A 72 -16.46 2.00 4.05
C PHE A 72 -17.60 1.89 3.04
N GLY A 73 -18.16 0.69 2.85
CA GLY A 73 -19.20 0.48 1.83
C GLY A 73 -20.41 1.37 2.07
N ALA A 74 -20.84 1.47 3.32
CA ALA A 74 -21.94 2.31 3.74
C ALA A 74 -21.67 3.82 3.53
N ALA A 75 -20.54 4.33 4.04
CA ALA A 75 -20.16 5.74 3.90
C ALA A 75 -19.91 6.13 2.45
N HIS A 76 -19.29 5.26 1.66
CA HIS A 76 -18.98 5.55 0.27
C HIS A 76 -20.25 5.62 -0.57
N ALA A 77 -21.20 4.70 -0.39
CA ALA A 77 -22.51 4.76 -1.06
C ALA A 77 -23.31 6.02 -0.66
N LEU A 78 -23.22 6.48 0.60
CA LEU A 78 -23.84 7.74 1.05
C LEU A 78 -23.18 8.98 0.42
N LEU A 79 -21.85 9.00 0.30
CA LEU A 79 -21.10 10.11 -0.31
C LEU A 79 -21.29 10.20 -1.84
N LEU A 80 -21.66 9.09 -2.49
CA LEU A 80 -21.96 9.02 -3.93
C LEU A 80 -23.39 9.45 -4.29
N GLN A 81 -24.28 9.60 -3.30
CA GLN A 81 -25.67 10.02 -3.55
C GLN A 81 -25.73 11.36 -4.29
N GLU A 82 -26.74 11.54 -5.13
CA GLU A 82 -26.86 12.77 -5.91
C GLU A 82 -27.25 13.98 -5.06
N ASP A 83 -27.97 13.75 -3.97
CA ASP A 83 -28.37 14.79 -3.03
C ASP A 83 -27.19 15.24 -2.15
N VAL A 84 -26.71 16.45 -2.41
CA VAL A 84 -25.63 17.12 -1.64
C VAL A 84 -25.96 17.20 -0.15
N ALA A 85 -27.24 17.23 0.23
CA ALA A 85 -27.64 17.21 1.64
C ALA A 85 -27.27 15.89 2.31
N VAL A 86 -27.31 14.76 1.60
CA VAL A 86 -26.92 13.44 2.14
C VAL A 86 -25.42 13.38 2.38
N ALA A 87 -24.61 13.84 1.43
CA ALA A 87 -23.17 13.93 1.62
C ALA A 87 -22.83 14.83 2.82
N ARG A 88 -23.46 16.01 2.93
CA ARG A 88 -23.27 16.91 4.09
C ARG A 88 -23.66 16.25 5.41
N GLN A 89 -24.82 15.60 5.48
CA GLN A 89 -25.27 14.90 6.69
C GLN A 89 -24.34 13.75 7.05
N THR A 90 -23.73 13.08 6.07
CA THR A 90 -22.74 12.03 6.30
C THR A 90 -21.45 12.59 6.89
N LEU A 91 -20.99 13.77 6.43
CA LEU A 91 -19.88 14.51 7.04
C LEU A 91 -20.22 15.00 8.46
N GLU A 92 -21.47 15.41 8.72
CA GLU A 92 -21.90 15.80 10.06
C GLU A 92 -21.94 14.59 11.01
N LEU A 93 -22.40 13.43 10.53
CA LEU A 93 -22.44 12.17 11.27
C LEU A 93 -21.04 11.71 11.70
N SER A 94 -20.00 12.01 10.91
CA SER A 94 -18.62 11.61 11.21
C SER A 94 -18.08 12.16 12.53
N ALA A 95 -18.67 13.24 13.05
CA ALA A 95 -18.28 13.82 14.32
C ALA A 95 -18.38 12.82 15.49
N GLY A 96 -19.36 11.91 15.45
CA GLY A 96 -19.60 10.88 16.46
C GLY A 96 -19.01 9.50 16.14
N LEU A 97 -18.36 9.31 14.99
CA LEU A 97 -17.78 8.02 14.62
C LEU A 97 -16.46 7.77 15.35
N GLU A 98 -16.26 6.51 15.73
CA GLU A 98 -15.07 5.99 16.42
C GLU A 98 -14.69 4.62 15.87
N GLY A 99 -13.51 4.11 16.24
CA GLY A 99 -13.06 2.77 15.89
C GLY A 99 -13.14 2.44 14.40
N ALA A 100 -13.70 1.26 14.09
CA ALA A 100 -13.90 0.76 12.74
C ALA A 100 -14.77 1.68 11.88
N ALA A 101 -15.83 2.26 12.45
CA ALA A 101 -16.72 3.17 11.76
C ALA A 101 -16.00 4.44 11.27
N TRP A 102 -15.14 5.03 12.11
CA TRP A 102 -14.30 6.16 11.73
C TRP A 102 -13.31 5.80 10.62
N GLU A 103 -12.63 4.64 10.74
CA GLU A 103 -11.63 4.23 9.75
C GLU A 103 -12.27 3.94 8.38
N GLY A 104 -13.43 3.29 8.37
CA GLY A 104 -14.20 3.07 7.14
C GLY A 104 -14.69 4.38 6.51
N PHE A 105 -15.20 5.31 7.31
CA PHE A 105 -15.58 6.65 6.84
C PHE A 105 -14.38 7.40 6.24
N ARG A 106 -13.22 7.40 6.91
CA ARG A 106 -11.99 8.04 6.41
C ARG A 106 -11.59 7.45 5.05
N LEU A 107 -11.65 6.13 4.92
CA LEU A 107 -11.37 5.44 3.66
C LEU A 107 -12.39 5.81 2.58
N ALA A 108 -13.68 5.86 2.92
CA ALA A 108 -14.74 6.24 1.99
C ALA A 108 -14.55 7.66 1.46
N LEU A 109 -14.19 8.59 2.35
CA LEU A 109 -13.91 9.99 2.02
C LEU A 109 -12.73 10.11 1.06
N ARG A 110 -11.67 9.31 1.26
CA ARG A 110 -10.49 9.30 0.38
C ARG A 110 -10.82 8.93 -1.07
N TYR A 111 -11.75 7.99 -1.27
CA TYR A 111 -12.09 7.47 -2.61
C TYR A 111 -13.31 8.14 -3.24
N ALA A 112 -14.13 8.85 -2.46
CA ALA A 112 -15.31 9.54 -2.95
C ALA A 112 -14.91 10.76 -3.80
N PRO A 113 -15.49 10.96 -5.01
CA PRO A 113 -15.21 12.12 -5.84
C PRO A 113 -15.49 13.44 -5.08
N PRO A 114 -14.49 14.31 -4.90
CA PRO A 114 -14.61 15.49 -4.04
C PRO A 114 -15.47 16.58 -4.66
N GLU A 115 -15.76 16.55 -5.96
CA GLU A 115 -16.39 17.65 -6.71
C GLU A 115 -17.72 18.10 -6.08
N ARG A 116 -18.48 17.17 -5.50
CA ARG A 116 -19.79 17.45 -4.90
C ARG A 116 -19.71 18.04 -3.49
N HIS A 117 -18.59 17.89 -2.81
CA HIS A 117 -18.44 18.26 -1.40
C HIS A 117 -17.11 18.96 -1.08
N VAL A 118 -16.42 19.49 -2.09
CA VAL A 118 -15.10 20.13 -1.96
C VAL A 118 -15.09 21.28 -0.96
N ASP A 119 -16.15 22.10 -0.92
CA ASP A 119 -16.24 23.21 0.03
C ASP A 119 -16.45 22.73 1.46
N ALA A 120 -17.18 21.63 1.65
CA ALA A 120 -17.31 20.99 2.95
C ALA A 120 -15.97 20.38 3.41
N LEU A 121 -15.22 19.74 2.49
CA LEU A 121 -13.86 19.26 2.77
C LEU A 121 -12.93 20.40 3.19
N ARG A 122 -12.93 21.53 2.47
CA ARG A 122 -12.15 22.72 2.83
C ARG A 122 -12.56 23.28 4.19
N GLY A 123 -13.85 23.27 4.50
CA GLY A 123 -14.37 23.60 5.83
C GLY A 123 -13.81 22.70 6.92
N LEU A 124 -13.76 21.39 6.68
CA LEU A 124 -13.17 20.42 7.62
C LEU A 124 -11.66 20.63 7.80
N VAL A 125 -10.92 20.94 6.72
CA VAL A 125 -9.48 21.27 6.78
C VAL A 125 -9.24 22.50 7.67
N ALA A 126 -10.06 23.54 7.52
CA ALA A 126 -9.98 24.77 8.34
C ALA A 126 -10.55 24.60 9.76
N GLY A 127 -11.24 23.49 10.03
CA GLY A 127 -11.90 23.21 11.30
C GLY A 127 -10.94 22.85 12.43
N ALA A 128 -11.46 22.87 13.66
CA ALA A 128 -10.68 22.61 14.88
C ALA A 128 -10.26 21.14 15.04
N SER A 129 -11.05 20.19 14.52
CA SER A 129 -10.76 18.76 14.68
C SER A 129 -9.63 18.31 13.76
N GLU A 130 -8.48 17.96 14.35
CA GLU A 130 -7.29 17.54 13.59
C GLU A 130 -7.52 16.25 12.80
N ARG A 131 -8.26 15.27 13.36
CA ARG A 131 -8.58 14.02 12.67
C ARG A 131 -9.41 14.24 11.40
N HIS A 132 -10.39 15.15 11.46
CA HIS A 132 -11.21 15.50 10.31
C HIS A 132 -10.44 16.34 9.30
N ALA A 133 -9.60 17.26 9.77
CA ALA A 133 -8.73 18.04 8.89
C ALA A 133 -7.76 17.13 8.12
N ALA A 134 -7.17 16.12 8.78
CA ALA A 134 -6.30 15.15 8.13
C ALA A 134 -7.06 14.30 7.09
N ALA A 135 -8.23 13.75 7.45
CA ALA A 135 -9.05 12.96 6.53
C ALA A 135 -9.49 13.76 5.28
N ALA A 136 -9.97 14.99 5.49
CA ALA A 136 -10.40 15.86 4.39
C ALA A 136 -9.23 16.29 3.50
N LEU A 137 -8.08 16.59 4.09
CA LEU A 137 -6.88 16.94 3.33
C LEU A 137 -6.30 15.75 2.57
N GLU A 138 -6.37 14.54 3.12
CA GLU A 138 -6.03 13.29 2.42
C GLU A 138 -6.92 13.07 1.21
N ALA A 139 -8.25 13.24 1.34
CA ALA A 139 -9.17 13.13 0.22
C ALA A 139 -8.84 14.15 -0.90
N LEU A 140 -8.64 15.42 -0.55
CA LEU A 140 -8.27 16.46 -1.52
C LEU A 140 -6.92 16.16 -2.21
N ALA A 141 -5.91 15.74 -1.44
CA ALA A 141 -4.61 15.39 -1.98
C ALA A 141 -4.66 14.14 -2.88
N PHE A 142 -5.42 13.12 -2.46
CA PHE A 142 -5.62 11.90 -3.23
C PHE A 142 -6.29 12.20 -4.56
N HIS A 143 -7.24 13.14 -4.62
CA HIS A 143 -7.86 13.55 -5.89
C HIS A 143 -7.06 14.62 -6.67
N GLY A 144 -5.77 14.82 -6.34
CA GLY A 144 -4.88 15.71 -7.10
C GLY A 144 -5.18 17.20 -6.91
N GLN A 145 -5.91 17.58 -5.86
CA GLN A 145 -6.19 18.96 -5.47
C GLN A 145 -5.47 19.33 -4.15
N PRO A 146 -4.13 19.19 -4.07
CA PRO A 146 -3.41 19.47 -2.85
C PRO A 146 -3.46 20.98 -2.52
N ASP A 147 -4.10 21.32 -1.40
CA ASP A 147 -3.91 22.59 -0.72
C ASP A 147 -3.43 22.37 0.73
N PRO A 148 -2.23 21.80 0.91
CA PRO A 148 -1.74 21.41 2.23
C PRO A 148 -1.48 22.61 3.16
N GLY A 149 -1.13 23.77 2.58
CA GLY A 149 -0.94 25.03 3.30
C GLY A 149 -0.13 24.94 4.60
N GLY A 150 -0.46 25.82 5.54
CA GLY A 150 0.05 25.76 6.91
C GLY A 150 -0.52 24.57 7.71
N ARG A 151 -1.75 24.14 7.36
CA ARG A 151 -2.50 23.13 8.11
C ARG A 151 -1.79 21.78 8.13
N LEU A 152 -1.24 21.33 7.01
CA LEU A 152 -0.46 20.09 6.97
C LEU A 152 0.75 20.14 7.92
N LEU A 153 1.44 21.28 7.99
CA LEU A 153 2.61 21.46 8.87
C LEU A 153 2.23 21.49 10.36
N GLU A 154 0.99 21.84 10.70
CA GLU A 154 0.42 21.72 12.05
C GLU A 154 0.11 20.26 12.37
N LEU A 155 -0.57 19.55 11.48
CA LEU A 155 -0.93 18.14 11.65
C LEU A 155 0.30 17.23 11.82
N LEU A 156 1.40 17.52 11.11
CA LEU A 156 2.69 16.84 11.29
C LEU A 156 3.28 17.01 12.70
N GLY A 157 2.84 18.03 13.45
CA GLY A 157 3.24 18.30 14.83
C GLY A 157 2.14 18.00 15.86
N SER A 158 1.05 17.32 15.45
CA SER A 158 -0.03 16.93 16.36
C SER A 158 0.49 16.08 17.53
N VAL A 159 -0.17 16.21 18.69
CA VAL A 159 0.09 15.33 19.84
C VAL A 159 -0.36 13.89 19.56
N GLU A 160 -1.36 13.71 18.70
CA GLU A 160 -1.95 12.41 18.37
C GLU A 160 -1.10 11.69 17.30
N PRO A 161 -0.55 10.49 17.60
CA PRO A 161 0.27 9.74 16.64
C PRO A 161 -0.46 9.40 15.34
N ASP A 162 -1.75 9.09 15.40
CA ASP A 162 -2.54 8.76 14.21
C ASP A 162 -2.73 9.95 13.27
N VAL A 163 -2.85 11.16 13.82
CA VAL A 163 -2.90 12.39 13.02
C VAL A 163 -1.55 12.64 12.36
N ARG A 164 -0.43 12.46 13.07
CA ARG A 164 0.91 12.57 12.48
C ARG A 164 1.13 11.54 11.38
N ARG A 165 0.71 10.29 11.60
CA ARG A 165 0.78 9.21 10.61
C ARG A 165 0.00 9.58 9.35
N ALA A 166 -1.25 10.01 9.49
CA ALA A 166 -2.07 10.46 8.37
C ALA A 166 -1.44 11.64 7.63
N ALA A 167 -0.92 12.64 8.35
CA ALA A 167 -0.24 13.79 7.78
C ALA A 167 0.99 13.40 6.93
N TRP A 168 1.80 12.44 7.37
CA TRP A 168 2.89 11.90 6.54
C TRP A 168 2.38 11.13 5.33
N GLY A 169 1.27 10.40 5.46
CA GLY A 169 0.56 9.82 4.31
C GLY A 169 0.18 10.87 3.26
N ILE A 170 -0.33 12.02 3.68
CA ILE A 170 -0.66 13.15 2.80
C ILE A 170 0.59 13.70 2.11
N VAL A 171 1.72 13.80 2.82
CA VAL A 171 3.00 14.23 2.22
C VAL A 171 3.39 13.31 1.06
N ALA A 172 3.15 11.99 1.17
CA ALA A 172 3.41 11.04 0.09
C ALA A 172 2.48 11.22 -1.13
N LEU A 173 1.33 11.87 -0.96
CA LEU A 173 0.38 12.18 -2.05
C LEU A 173 0.70 13.53 -2.74
N LEU A 174 1.63 14.33 -2.22
CA LEU A 174 1.93 15.65 -2.81
C LEU A 174 2.62 15.48 -4.18
N PRO A 175 2.06 16.05 -5.26
CA PRO A 175 2.70 16.00 -6.57
C PRO A 175 4.05 16.71 -6.55
N LEU A 176 5.11 16.07 -7.06
CA LEU A 176 6.43 16.69 -7.19
C LEU A 176 6.38 18.01 -7.94
N ARG A 177 5.61 18.07 -9.02
CA ARG A 177 5.38 19.30 -9.81
C ARG A 177 4.86 20.46 -8.97
N TRP A 178 4.06 20.18 -7.94
CA TRP A 178 3.54 21.18 -7.02
C TRP A 178 4.62 21.61 -6.01
N LEU A 179 5.36 20.64 -5.45
CA LEU A 179 6.46 20.92 -4.52
C LEU A 179 7.57 21.75 -5.18
N GLU A 180 7.87 21.52 -6.46
CA GLU A 180 8.98 22.16 -7.16
C GLU A 180 8.73 23.63 -7.54
N VAL A 181 7.48 24.10 -7.50
CA VAL A 181 7.13 25.50 -7.78
C VAL A 181 7.88 26.44 -6.82
N PRO A 182 8.46 27.57 -7.30
CA PRO A 182 9.18 28.52 -6.46
C PRO A 182 8.39 29.02 -5.24
N ASP A 183 7.09 29.26 -5.38
CA ASP A 183 6.21 29.73 -4.31
C ASP A 183 6.11 28.75 -3.13
N GLN A 184 6.38 27.45 -3.38
CA GLN A 184 6.38 26.41 -2.36
C GLN A 184 7.74 26.23 -1.66
N ALA A 185 8.75 27.05 -1.96
CA ALA A 185 10.08 26.94 -1.37
C ALA A 185 10.05 27.00 0.17
N ARG A 186 9.24 27.91 0.74
CA ARG A 186 9.10 28.03 2.20
C ARG A 186 8.41 26.81 2.81
N PHE A 187 7.39 26.28 2.15
CA PHE A 187 6.72 25.05 2.58
C PHE A 187 7.69 23.87 2.57
N ARG A 188 8.43 23.67 1.47
CA ARG A 188 9.46 22.63 1.34
C ARG A 188 10.51 22.71 2.43
N GLN A 189 11.01 23.91 2.73
CA GLN A 189 12.00 24.10 3.79
C GLN A 189 11.44 23.69 5.16
N ARG A 190 10.22 24.09 5.49
CA ARG A 190 9.57 23.73 6.76
C ARG A 190 9.26 22.24 6.84
N LEU A 191 8.81 21.63 5.73
CA LEU A 191 8.59 20.19 5.64
C LEU A 191 9.89 19.42 5.87
N ALA A 192 10.99 19.83 5.23
CA ALA A 192 12.31 19.22 5.39
C ALA A 192 12.77 19.19 6.87
N GLN A 193 12.47 20.25 7.62
CA GLN A 193 12.78 20.34 9.05
C GLN A 193 11.96 19.38 9.93
N ARG A 194 10.85 18.82 9.44
CA ARG A 194 10.01 17.87 10.20
C ARG A 194 10.50 16.42 10.12
N PHE A 195 11.22 16.04 9.07
CA PHE A 195 11.67 14.65 8.89
C PHE A 195 12.53 14.12 10.05
N PRO A 196 13.54 14.86 10.58
CA PRO A 196 14.34 14.34 11.69
C PRO A 196 13.51 13.98 12.92
N THR A 197 12.52 14.82 13.27
CA THR A 197 11.61 14.56 14.39
C THR A 197 10.73 13.34 14.12
N ALA A 198 10.19 13.20 12.91
CA ALA A 198 9.33 12.08 12.57
C ALA A 198 10.07 10.74 12.48
N LEU A 199 11.32 10.74 12.03
CA LEU A 199 12.17 9.54 12.02
C LEU A 199 12.62 9.11 13.42
N ALA A 200 12.52 10.01 14.40
CA ALA A 200 12.77 9.76 15.82
C ALA A 200 11.47 9.63 16.64
N ASP A 201 10.30 9.56 15.99
CA ASP A 201 9.01 9.46 16.66
C ASP A 201 8.92 8.16 17.47
N ALA A 202 8.23 8.19 18.61
CA ALA A 202 7.99 7.01 19.43
C ALA A 202 7.14 5.96 18.68
N SER A 203 6.16 6.41 17.89
CA SER A 203 5.32 5.54 17.07
C SER A 203 6.08 5.02 15.85
N PHE A 204 6.18 3.70 15.74
CA PHE A 204 6.70 3.03 14.55
C PHE A 204 5.93 3.41 13.29
N GLN A 205 4.60 3.50 13.36
CA GLN A 205 3.74 3.85 12.23
C GLN A 205 4.01 5.26 11.70
N VAL A 206 4.37 6.21 12.57
CA VAL A 206 4.78 7.55 12.16
C VAL A 206 6.15 7.51 11.46
N ARG A 207 7.12 6.76 12.02
CA ARG A 207 8.45 6.61 11.39
C ARG A 207 8.34 5.97 10.01
N ASP A 208 7.52 4.94 9.86
CA ASP A 208 7.28 4.25 8.59
C ASP A 208 6.62 5.17 7.55
N ALA A 209 5.53 5.86 7.92
CA ALA A 209 4.88 6.84 7.07
C ALA A 209 5.81 7.98 6.64
N ALA A 210 6.71 8.43 7.52
CA ALA A 210 7.71 9.44 7.19
C ALA A 210 8.76 8.94 6.18
N ARG A 211 9.22 7.68 6.28
CA ARG A 211 10.12 7.08 5.27
C ARG A 211 9.41 6.92 3.93
N TRP A 212 8.14 6.55 3.96
CA TRP A 212 7.31 6.48 2.76
C TRP A 212 7.16 7.82 2.07
N ALA A 213 6.80 8.86 2.83
CA ALA A 213 6.73 10.23 2.36
C ALA A 213 8.08 10.70 1.82
N ALA A 214 9.19 10.33 2.47
CA ALA A 214 10.52 10.65 2.00
C ALA A 214 10.83 10.02 0.64
N ALA A 215 10.32 8.81 0.38
CA ALA A 215 10.48 8.15 -0.91
C ALA A 215 9.68 8.87 -2.01
N TRP A 216 8.38 9.09 -1.79
CA TRP A 216 7.53 9.78 -2.76
C TRP A 216 7.91 11.26 -2.98
N THR A 217 8.54 11.90 -1.99
CA THR A 217 9.06 13.28 -2.14
C THR A 217 10.54 13.36 -2.47
N ARG A 218 11.18 12.23 -2.85
CA ARG A 218 12.56 12.15 -3.36
C ARG A 218 13.61 12.75 -2.42
N GLN A 219 13.50 12.48 -1.13
CA GLN A 219 14.44 13.01 -0.15
C GLN A 219 15.85 12.41 -0.36
N PRO A 220 16.89 13.25 -0.57
CA PRO A 220 18.21 12.76 -0.99
C PRO A 220 18.95 11.95 0.08
N TRP A 221 18.59 12.16 1.35
CA TRP A 221 19.18 11.44 2.50
C TRP A 221 18.54 10.06 2.74
N LEU A 222 17.46 9.71 2.04
CA LEU A 222 16.69 8.50 2.35
C LEU A 222 17.53 7.23 2.21
N LEU A 223 18.22 7.05 1.08
CA LEU A 223 19.00 5.82 0.84
C LEU A 223 20.14 5.64 1.84
N SER A 224 20.83 6.72 2.24
CA SER A 224 21.89 6.62 3.26
C SER A 224 21.32 6.28 4.63
N SER A 225 20.14 6.81 4.97
CA SER A 225 19.40 6.44 6.18
C SER A 225 19.00 4.97 6.18
N LEU A 226 18.43 4.46 5.09
CA LEU A 226 18.01 3.05 4.96
C LEU A 226 19.21 2.08 5.02
N ARG A 227 20.34 2.43 4.40
CA ARG A 227 21.59 1.65 4.50
C ARG A 227 22.16 1.62 5.92
N THR A 228 21.96 2.70 6.68
CA THR A 228 22.33 2.73 8.10
C THR A 228 21.42 1.81 8.91
N LEU A 229 20.10 1.89 8.68
CA LEU A 229 19.11 1.03 9.31
C LEU A 229 19.41 -0.47 9.06
N ALA A 230 19.79 -0.86 7.84
CA ALA A 230 20.16 -2.24 7.52
C ALA A 230 21.29 -2.81 8.41
N LYS A 231 22.12 -1.95 9.00
CA LYS A 231 23.28 -2.33 9.84
C LYS A 231 22.98 -2.29 11.34
N THR A 232 21.80 -1.82 11.74
CA THR A 232 21.41 -1.78 13.15
C THR A 232 20.85 -3.12 13.63
N PRO A 233 20.72 -3.34 14.95
CA PRO A 233 20.04 -4.50 15.51
C PRO A 233 18.56 -4.52 15.12
N ALA A 234 17.99 -5.71 14.94
CA ALA A 234 16.60 -5.87 14.53
C ALA A 234 15.62 -5.06 15.39
N SER A 235 14.70 -4.41 14.70
CA SER A 235 13.66 -3.56 15.27
C SER A 235 12.44 -3.59 14.35
N PRO A 236 11.26 -3.11 14.80
CA PRO A 236 10.08 -3.02 13.95
C PRO A 236 10.31 -2.24 12.65
N ASP A 237 11.27 -1.31 12.62
CA ASP A 237 11.63 -0.53 11.43
C ASP A 237 12.35 -1.33 10.34
N HIS A 238 12.92 -2.50 10.66
CA HIS A 238 13.84 -3.20 9.76
C HIS A 238 13.15 -3.71 8.50
N VAL A 239 12.06 -4.47 8.62
CA VAL A 239 11.41 -5.07 7.45
C VAL A 239 10.87 -4.00 6.49
N PRO A 240 10.10 -2.98 6.92
CA PRO A 240 9.63 -1.92 6.03
C PRO A 240 10.78 -1.10 5.43
N GLY A 241 11.80 -0.76 6.23
CA GLY A 241 12.95 -0.01 5.76
C GLY A 241 13.79 -0.78 4.73
N LEU A 242 14.00 -2.07 4.96
CA LEU A 242 14.69 -2.95 4.02
C LEU A 242 13.86 -3.20 2.76
N LYS A 243 12.52 -3.28 2.86
CA LYS A 243 11.65 -3.36 1.68
C LYS A 243 11.81 -2.10 0.83
N LEU A 244 11.81 -0.93 1.45
CA LEU A 244 12.03 0.34 0.74
C LEU A 244 13.43 0.41 0.12
N LEU A 245 14.47 -0.05 0.83
CA LEU A 245 15.83 -0.17 0.29
C LEU A 245 15.91 -1.19 -0.85
N ALA A 246 15.14 -2.29 -0.79
CA ALA A 246 15.12 -3.30 -1.83
C ALA A 246 14.53 -2.74 -3.13
N VAL A 247 13.48 -1.90 -3.02
CA VAL A 247 12.91 -1.18 -4.15
C VAL A 247 13.89 -0.16 -4.70
N LEU A 248 14.39 0.75 -3.87
CA LEU A 248 15.12 1.95 -4.30
C LEU A 248 16.65 1.77 -4.43
N GLY A 249 17.19 0.69 -3.86
CA GLY A 249 18.63 0.45 -3.76
C GLY A 249 19.28 0.10 -5.10
N ALA A 250 20.59 0.31 -5.17
CA ALA A 250 21.40 -0.01 -6.33
C ALA A 250 22.04 -1.40 -6.17
N GLN A 251 22.65 -1.92 -7.24
CA GLN A 251 23.39 -3.20 -7.18
C GLN A 251 24.48 -3.23 -6.10
N ALA A 252 25.08 -2.07 -5.79
CA ALA A 252 26.08 -1.94 -4.73
C ALA A 252 25.54 -2.28 -3.33
N ASP A 253 24.21 -2.32 -3.16
CA ASP A 253 23.56 -2.71 -1.91
C ASP A 253 23.42 -4.24 -1.75
N LEU A 254 23.87 -5.04 -2.72
CA LEU A 254 23.84 -6.51 -2.67
C LEU A 254 24.37 -7.11 -1.36
N PRO A 255 25.54 -6.69 -0.82
CA PRO A 255 26.05 -7.26 0.43
C PRO A 255 25.11 -7.07 1.63
N LEU A 256 24.31 -5.99 1.64
CA LEU A 256 23.32 -5.75 2.70
C LEU A 256 22.18 -6.78 2.64
N PHE A 257 21.77 -7.19 1.44
CA PHE A 257 20.73 -8.20 1.27
C PHE A 257 21.27 -9.61 1.50
N GLU A 258 22.50 -9.91 1.10
CA GLU A 258 23.16 -11.17 1.48
C GLU A 258 23.21 -11.34 3.01
N GLU A 259 23.56 -10.27 3.73
CA GLU A 259 23.54 -10.26 5.20
C GLU A 259 22.12 -10.40 5.76
N ALA A 260 21.14 -9.67 5.22
CA ALA A 260 19.75 -9.72 5.66
C ALA A 260 19.13 -11.12 5.50
N LEU A 261 19.46 -11.84 4.43
CA LEU A 261 18.99 -13.22 4.20
C LEU A 261 19.51 -14.19 5.28
N GLY A 262 20.66 -13.88 5.89
CA GLY A 262 21.23 -14.64 7.01
C GLY A 262 20.60 -14.36 8.37
N ARG A 263 19.91 -13.22 8.54
CA ARG A 263 19.31 -12.78 9.82
C ARG A 263 17.96 -13.45 10.07
N ARG A 264 17.98 -14.56 10.83
CA ARG A 264 16.79 -15.37 11.15
C ARG A 264 15.70 -14.59 11.89
N GLU A 265 16.10 -13.59 12.68
CA GLU A 265 15.23 -12.69 13.42
C GLU A 265 14.31 -11.84 12.53
N LEU A 266 14.61 -11.70 11.23
CA LEU A 266 13.74 -11.05 10.26
C LEU A 266 12.62 -11.97 9.73
N GLY A 267 12.54 -13.21 10.23
CA GLY A 267 11.52 -14.17 9.83
C GLY A 267 11.59 -14.57 8.33
N PRO A 268 10.58 -15.27 7.81
CA PRO A 268 10.50 -15.65 6.39
C PRO A 268 10.54 -14.46 5.42
N GLU A 269 10.05 -13.29 5.85
CA GLU A 269 10.01 -12.04 5.08
C GLU A 269 11.38 -11.63 4.50
N ARG A 270 12.49 -11.99 5.16
CA ARG A 270 13.83 -11.70 4.65
C ARG A 270 14.09 -12.27 3.24
N PHE A 271 13.42 -13.36 2.86
CA PHE A 271 13.55 -13.90 1.51
C PHE A 271 12.71 -13.10 0.50
N LEU A 272 11.58 -12.51 0.91
CA LEU A 272 10.79 -11.62 0.05
C LEU A 272 11.58 -10.38 -0.38
N LEU A 273 12.46 -9.89 0.50
CA LEU A 273 13.41 -8.83 0.18
C LEU A 273 14.30 -9.17 -1.04
N ALA A 274 14.70 -10.43 -1.21
CA ALA A 274 15.50 -10.86 -2.36
C ALA A 274 14.73 -10.70 -3.67
N GLY A 275 13.45 -11.07 -3.68
CA GLY A 275 12.57 -10.89 -4.83
C GLY A 275 12.35 -9.42 -5.18
N THR A 276 12.14 -8.56 -4.18
CA THR A 276 12.00 -7.11 -4.36
C THR A 276 13.32 -6.45 -4.80
N PHE A 277 14.47 -6.87 -4.26
CA PHE A 277 15.78 -6.33 -4.66
C PHE A 277 16.17 -6.78 -6.06
N GLY A 278 15.75 -7.97 -6.49
CA GLY A 278 15.84 -8.39 -7.87
C GLY A 278 17.26 -8.81 -8.32
N HIS A 279 18.26 -8.80 -7.45
CA HIS A 279 19.63 -9.08 -7.89
C HIS A 279 19.86 -10.59 -8.14
N PRO A 280 20.35 -11.02 -9.33
CA PRO A 280 20.55 -12.43 -9.65
C PRO A 280 21.47 -13.17 -8.67
N GLY A 281 22.41 -12.44 -8.05
CA GLY A 281 23.32 -12.97 -7.05
C GLY A 281 22.65 -13.59 -5.82
N LEU A 282 21.39 -13.25 -5.52
CA LEU A 282 20.65 -13.81 -4.38
C LEU A 282 19.91 -15.12 -4.70
N ILE A 283 19.88 -15.56 -5.97
CA ILE A 283 19.06 -16.71 -6.38
C ILE A 283 19.56 -18.01 -5.74
N GLU A 284 20.87 -18.19 -5.57
CA GLU A 284 21.41 -19.42 -5.00
C GLU A 284 21.04 -19.59 -3.50
N GLU A 285 20.97 -18.49 -2.76
CA GLU A 285 20.48 -18.44 -1.37
C GLU A 285 18.97 -18.72 -1.32
N VAL A 286 18.19 -18.13 -2.24
CA VAL A 286 16.75 -18.38 -2.38
C VAL A 286 16.47 -19.86 -2.69
N LEU A 287 17.23 -20.47 -3.62
CA LEU A 287 17.13 -21.90 -3.94
C LEU A 287 17.45 -22.78 -2.72
N ARG A 288 18.52 -22.48 -1.99
CA ARG A 288 18.88 -23.20 -0.74
C ARG A 288 17.79 -23.10 0.33
N ALA A 289 17.14 -21.94 0.45
CA ALA A 289 16.07 -21.72 1.40
C ALA A 289 14.80 -22.51 1.06
N MET A 290 14.47 -22.68 -0.23
CA MET A 290 13.38 -23.55 -0.66
C MET A 290 13.59 -25.02 -0.27
N GLU A 291 14.84 -25.48 -0.22
CA GLU A 291 15.14 -26.88 0.09
C GLU A 291 15.21 -27.19 1.58
N SER A 292 15.73 -26.25 2.37
CA SER A 292 16.13 -26.52 3.76
C SER A 292 15.56 -25.55 4.79
N GLY A 293 14.79 -24.55 4.37
CA GLY A 293 14.28 -23.49 5.26
C GLY A 293 13.08 -23.86 6.14
N GLY A 294 12.43 -25.01 5.90
CA GLY A 294 11.12 -25.33 6.45
C GLY A 294 9.96 -24.64 5.70
N PRO A 295 8.69 -24.98 5.98
CA PRO A 295 7.55 -24.59 5.12
C PRO A 295 7.41 -23.09 4.88
N ALA A 296 7.42 -22.27 5.95
CA ALA A 296 7.22 -20.81 5.83
C ALA A 296 8.35 -20.12 5.04
N VAL A 297 9.59 -20.48 5.33
CA VAL A 297 10.77 -19.95 4.62
C VAL A 297 10.80 -20.44 3.18
N ALA A 298 10.47 -21.70 2.93
CA ALA A 298 10.44 -22.26 1.59
C ALA A 298 9.38 -21.57 0.73
N ALA A 299 8.18 -21.30 1.27
CA ALA A 299 7.14 -20.56 0.59
C ALA A 299 7.55 -19.10 0.28
N ALA A 300 8.16 -18.40 1.24
CA ALA A 300 8.68 -17.05 1.01
C ALA A 300 9.79 -17.03 -0.07
N ALA A 301 10.70 -18.01 -0.03
CA ALA A 301 11.74 -18.16 -1.03
C ALA A 301 11.17 -18.49 -2.43
N ALA A 302 10.13 -19.33 -2.51
CA ALA A 302 9.43 -19.65 -3.75
C ALA A 302 8.73 -18.41 -4.35
N SER A 303 8.10 -17.60 -3.50
CA SER A 303 7.51 -16.32 -3.89
C SER A 303 8.55 -15.38 -4.49
N SER A 304 9.73 -15.28 -3.88
CA SER A 304 10.85 -14.51 -4.44
C SER A 304 11.40 -15.09 -5.73
N PHE A 305 11.50 -16.42 -5.82
CA PHE A 305 11.94 -17.10 -7.04
C PHE A 305 11.00 -16.82 -8.21
N ARG A 306 9.68 -16.88 -7.98
CA ARG A 306 8.66 -16.50 -8.97
C ARG A 306 8.83 -15.04 -9.37
N LYS A 307 9.01 -14.13 -8.42
CA LYS A 307 9.23 -12.71 -8.71
C LYS A 307 10.51 -12.45 -9.51
N LEU A 308 11.57 -13.21 -9.29
CA LEU A 308 12.85 -13.08 -10.01
C LEU A 308 12.78 -13.69 -11.43
N THR A 309 12.14 -14.84 -11.58
CA THR A 309 12.24 -15.68 -12.80
C THR A 309 10.96 -15.74 -13.62
N GLY A 310 9.81 -15.36 -13.04
CA GLY A 310 8.48 -15.50 -13.62
C GLY A 310 7.87 -16.90 -13.48
N LEU A 311 8.61 -17.89 -12.97
CA LEU A 311 8.10 -19.26 -12.81
C LEU A 311 7.51 -19.48 -11.41
N ASP A 312 6.23 -19.86 -11.37
CA ASP A 312 5.64 -20.46 -10.18
C ASP A 312 6.07 -21.93 -10.06
N VAL A 313 6.62 -22.29 -8.90
CA VAL A 313 7.13 -23.64 -8.58
C VAL A 313 6.37 -24.28 -7.44
N ASN A 314 5.26 -23.68 -6.99
CA ASN A 314 4.42 -24.22 -5.94
C ASN A 314 3.79 -25.55 -6.38
N THR A 315 3.84 -26.55 -5.51
CA THR A 315 3.10 -27.80 -5.71
C THR A 315 1.65 -27.65 -5.24
N ALA A 316 0.79 -28.62 -5.58
CA ALA A 316 -0.57 -28.67 -5.05
C ALA A 316 -0.62 -28.95 -3.52
N HIS A 317 0.50 -29.39 -2.93
CA HIS A 317 0.57 -29.69 -1.50
C HIS A 317 0.70 -28.41 -0.67
N ARG A 318 -0.20 -28.28 0.32
CA ARG A 318 -0.23 -27.20 1.29
C ARG A 318 0.07 -27.74 2.68
N VAL A 319 0.80 -26.96 3.48
CA VAL A 319 1.16 -27.32 4.84
C VAL A 319 0.82 -26.16 5.76
N ALA A 320 0.19 -26.50 6.88
CA ALA A 320 -0.05 -25.62 8.00
C ALA A 320 1.27 -25.08 8.58
N VAL A 321 1.41 -23.75 8.63
CA VAL A 321 2.47 -23.05 9.34
C VAL A 321 1.90 -22.60 10.68
N LEU A 322 2.47 -23.12 11.76
CA LEU A 322 2.13 -22.65 13.09
C LEU A 322 2.59 -21.20 13.25
N PRO A 323 1.74 -20.31 13.80
CA PRO A 323 2.18 -18.98 14.18
C PRO A 323 3.36 -19.12 15.16
N THR A 324 4.36 -18.25 15.01
CA THR A 324 5.39 -18.08 16.04
C THR A 324 4.72 -17.71 17.36
N GLU A 325 5.27 -18.18 18.49
CA GLU A 325 4.68 -18.25 19.86
C GLU A 325 4.16 -16.92 20.48
N GLU A 326 4.03 -15.82 19.72
CA GLU A 326 3.66 -14.47 20.18
C GLU A 326 2.29 -13.97 19.67
N LEU A 327 1.47 -14.79 19.01
CA LEU A 327 0.13 -14.38 18.57
C LEU A 327 -0.98 -15.05 19.41
N GLU A 328 -2.04 -14.27 19.67
CA GLU A 328 -3.22 -14.59 20.49
C GLU A 328 -3.83 -15.97 20.16
N GLU A 329 -4.57 -16.56 21.13
CA GLU A 329 -5.15 -17.91 21.08
C GLU A 329 -6.08 -18.19 19.86
N ASP A 330 -6.40 -17.17 19.05
CA ASP A 330 -7.22 -17.24 17.84
C ASP A 330 -6.43 -17.11 16.51
N ALA A 331 -5.10 -17.17 16.53
CA ALA A 331 -4.29 -17.10 15.31
C ALA A 331 -4.56 -18.29 14.37
N SER A 332 -5.31 -18.06 13.30
CA SER A 332 -5.59 -19.08 12.28
C SER A 332 -4.29 -19.62 11.70
N THR A 333 -4.16 -20.95 11.63
CA THR A 333 -3.01 -21.61 11.02
C THR A 333 -2.96 -21.29 9.52
N GLU A 334 -1.95 -20.54 9.09
CA GLU A 334 -1.80 -20.19 7.67
C GLU A 334 -1.30 -21.40 6.89
N GLU A 335 -1.97 -21.76 5.80
CA GLU A 335 -1.51 -22.81 4.90
C GLU A 335 -0.64 -22.24 3.78
N VAL A 336 0.58 -22.74 3.65
CA VAL A 336 1.50 -22.36 2.58
C VAL A 336 1.74 -23.51 1.61
N HIS A 337 1.95 -23.18 0.33
CA HIS A 337 2.36 -24.17 -0.67
C HIS A 337 3.80 -24.63 -0.42
N ILE A 338 4.04 -25.93 -0.60
CA ILE A 338 5.41 -26.46 -0.61
C ILE A 338 5.96 -26.35 -2.03
N PRO A 339 7.12 -25.69 -2.24
CA PRO A 339 7.69 -25.54 -3.57
C PRO A 339 8.44 -26.79 -4.06
N ASP A 340 8.47 -26.97 -5.37
CA ASP A 340 9.36 -27.90 -6.04
C ASP A 340 10.73 -27.25 -6.28
N ALA A 341 11.63 -27.42 -5.30
CA ALA A 341 12.98 -26.87 -5.37
C ALA A 341 13.82 -27.44 -6.53
N ALA A 342 13.56 -28.69 -6.94
CA ALA A 342 14.27 -29.30 -8.07
C ALA A 342 13.84 -28.67 -9.39
N ALA A 343 12.54 -28.42 -9.58
CA ALA A 343 12.03 -27.65 -10.72
C ALA A 343 12.61 -26.23 -10.74
N ALA A 344 12.69 -25.55 -9.59
CA ALA A 344 13.29 -24.23 -9.48
C ALA A 344 14.78 -24.22 -9.91
N ARG A 345 15.59 -25.17 -9.41
CA ARG A 345 17.00 -25.32 -9.82
C ARG A 345 17.15 -25.57 -11.31
N ASN A 346 16.36 -26.49 -11.86
CA ASN A 346 16.42 -26.83 -13.28
C ASN A 346 16.07 -25.61 -14.15
N HIS A 347 15.06 -24.84 -13.74
CA HIS A 347 14.68 -23.62 -14.45
C HIS A 347 15.78 -22.56 -14.38
N TRP A 348 16.34 -22.31 -13.20
CA TRP A 348 17.46 -21.37 -13.04
C TRP A 348 18.68 -21.79 -13.86
N GLY A 349 19.02 -23.08 -13.89
CA GLY A 349 20.12 -23.60 -14.71
C GLY A 349 20.02 -23.23 -16.20
N ARG A 350 18.80 -23.10 -16.73
CA ARG A 350 18.55 -22.64 -18.12
C ARG A 350 18.68 -21.14 -18.30
N LEU A 351 18.32 -20.35 -17.28
CA LEU A 351 18.31 -18.88 -17.35
C LEU A 351 19.63 -18.23 -16.93
N LYS A 352 20.42 -18.89 -16.08
CA LYS A 352 21.61 -18.33 -15.43
C LYS A 352 22.56 -17.65 -16.40
N GLY A 353 22.89 -18.31 -17.51
CA GLY A 353 23.79 -17.74 -18.53
C GLY A 353 23.29 -16.42 -19.14
N ALA A 354 21.98 -16.26 -19.31
CA ALA A 354 21.39 -15.06 -19.90
C ALA A 354 21.11 -13.95 -18.87
N LEU A 355 20.83 -14.31 -17.62
CA LEU A 355 20.31 -13.39 -16.59
C LEU A 355 21.32 -13.04 -15.49
N SER A 356 22.44 -13.76 -15.34
CA SER A 356 23.42 -13.49 -14.28
C SER A 356 24.11 -12.12 -14.38
N GLY A 357 24.17 -11.52 -15.57
CA GLY A 357 24.74 -10.18 -15.79
C GLY A 357 23.73 -9.04 -15.71
N VAL A 358 22.46 -9.34 -15.42
CA VAL A 358 21.39 -8.35 -15.39
C VAL A 358 21.42 -7.58 -14.06
N PRO A 359 21.30 -6.24 -14.09
CA PRO A 359 21.37 -5.40 -12.90
C PRO A 359 20.25 -5.69 -11.89
N ARG A 360 19.05 -6.00 -12.39
CA ARG A 360 17.86 -6.26 -11.58
C ARG A 360 16.85 -7.08 -12.38
N LEU A 361 16.42 -8.19 -11.82
CA LEU A 361 15.41 -9.07 -12.36
C LEU A 361 14.04 -8.76 -11.80
N CYS A 362 13.04 -8.86 -12.66
CA CYS A 362 11.65 -9.01 -12.29
C CYS A 362 10.94 -9.81 -13.38
N MET A 363 10.21 -10.86 -13.00
CA MET A 363 9.48 -11.76 -13.88
C MET A 363 10.34 -12.29 -15.05
N GLY A 364 11.59 -12.66 -14.77
CA GLY A 364 12.51 -13.23 -15.76
C GLY A 364 13.12 -12.22 -16.74
N ALA A 365 12.88 -10.93 -16.55
CA ALA A 365 13.37 -9.86 -17.41
C ALA A 365 14.25 -8.85 -16.65
N ASP A 366 15.08 -8.11 -17.40
CA ASP A 366 15.82 -6.97 -16.88
C ASP A 366 14.88 -5.80 -16.61
N ALA A 367 14.72 -5.46 -15.33
CA ALA A 367 13.81 -4.42 -14.88
C ALA A 367 14.26 -3.00 -15.26
N LEU A 368 15.52 -2.81 -15.65
CA LEU A 368 16.06 -1.49 -16.00
C LEU A 368 16.09 -1.23 -17.51
N LYS A 369 15.74 -2.21 -18.35
CA LYS A 369 15.72 -2.04 -19.82
C LYS A 369 14.48 -1.31 -20.37
N GLY A 370 13.62 -0.79 -19.48
CA GLY A 370 12.36 -0.15 -19.82
C GLY A 370 11.30 -1.18 -20.21
N TRP A 371 10.07 -0.97 -19.73
CA TRP A 371 8.95 -1.87 -19.95
C TRP A 371 7.86 -1.19 -20.78
N THR A 372 7.20 -1.96 -21.65
CA THR A 372 6.01 -1.48 -22.35
C THR A 372 4.82 -1.40 -21.37
N GLN A 373 3.81 -0.59 -21.69
CA GLN A 373 2.58 -0.52 -20.89
C GLN A 373 1.87 -1.88 -20.80
N GLU A 374 1.89 -2.68 -21.86
CA GLU A 374 1.33 -4.02 -21.87
C GLU A 374 2.06 -4.94 -20.88
N TRP A 375 3.38 -4.85 -20.82
CA TRP A 375 4.17 -5.63 -19.87
C TRP A 375 3.87 -5.21 -18.41
N LEU A 376 3.78 -3.90 -18.15
CA LEU A 376 3.37 -3.37 -16.84
C LEU A 376 1.98 -3.82 -16.40
N ARG A 377 1.05 -4.07 -17.33
CA ARG A 377 -0.30 -4.57 -17.03
C ARG A 377 -0.30 -6.05 -16.64
N GLY A 378 0.63 -6.84 -17.19
CA GLY A 378 0.80 -8.27 -16.86
C GLY A 378 1.64 -8.56 -15.63
N LEU A 379 2.23 -7.53 -15.02
CA LEU A 379 2.94 -7.66 -13.75
C LEU A 379 1.97 -7.89 -12.58
N PRO A 380 2.41 -8.65 -11.56
CA PRO A 380 1.80 -8.57 -10.24
C PRO A 380 1.74 -7.13 -9.74
N LEU A 381 0.66 -6.76 -9.07
CA LEU A 381 0.42 -5.40 -8.59
C LEU A 381 1.53 -4.94 -7.63
N GLU A 382 2.10 -5.82 -6.82
CA GLU A 382 3.29 -5.50 -6.00
C GLU A 382 4.45 -5.00 -6.88
N ALA A 383 4.81 -5.74 -7.93
CA ALA A 383 5.94 -5.42 -8.80
C ALA A 383 5.68 -4.13 -9.60
N ARG A 384 4.44 -3.92 -10.08
CA ARG A 384 4.03 -2.66 -10.72
C ARG A 384 4.20 -1.48 -9.76
N TRP A 385 3.82 -1.67 -8.50
CA TRP A 385 3.90 -0.64 -7.49
C TRP A 385 5.35 -0.28 -7.14
N GLU A 386 6.21 -1.28 -6.96
CA GLU A 386 7.65 -1.10 -6.74
C GLU A 386 8.35 -0.42 -7.93
N HIS A 387 7.98 -0.77 -9.15
CA HIS A 387 8.49 -0.12 -10.36
C HIS A 387 8.09 1.36 -10.40
N ALA A 388 6.82 1.68 -10.14
CA ALA A 388 6.36 3.06 -10.12
C ALA A 388 7.07 3.90 -9.04
N LEU A 389 7.22 3.36 -7.83
CA LEU A 389 7.96 4.03 -6.76
C LEU A 389 9.43 4.30 -7.16
N ARG A 390 10.10 3.33 -7.78
CA ARG A 390 11.48 3.47 -8.25
C ARG A 390 11.62 4.56 -9.32
N GLU A 391 10.82 4.49 -10.38
CA GLU A 391 10.79 5.50 -11.45
C GLU A 391 10.53 6.90 -10.87
N HIS A 392 9.59 6.99 -9.91
CA HIS A 392 9.26 8.23 -9.24
C HIS A 392 10.43 8.76 -8.43
N PHE A 393 11.09 7.90 -7.64
CA PHE A 393 12.22 8.29 -6.81
C PHE A 393 13.42 8.75 -7.63
N GLU A 394 13.80 7.97 -8.65
CA GLU A 394 15.00 8.19 -9.45
C GLU A 394 14.82 9.34 -10.45
N MET A 395 13.71 9.34 -11.20
CA MET A 395 13.53 10.23 -12.35
C MET A 395 12.54 11.37 -12.09
N GLY A 396 11.77 11.32 -11.01
CA GLY A 396 10.63 12.24 -10.80
C GLY A 396 9.53 12.04 -11.85
N ARG A 397 9.47 10.85 -12.44
CA ARG A 397 8.53 10.44 -13.50
C ARG A 397 7.84 9.12 -13.11
N GLY A 398 6.85 8.68 -13.86
CA GLY A 398 6.10 7.46 -13.57
C GLY A 398 4.80 7.74 -12.81
N GLY A 399 4.11 6.66 -12.43
CA GLY A 399 2.86 6.74 -11.67
C GLY A 399 3.09 7.32 -10.27
N ASP A 400 2.18 8.17 -9.82
CA ASP A 400 2.09 8.59 -8.42
C ASP A 400 1.21 7.60 -7.63
N VAL A 401 1.16 7.76 -6.30
CA VAL A 401 0.30 6.95 -5.43
C VAL A 401 -1.15 6.97 -5.90
N LEU A 402 -1.62 8.13 -6.35
CA LEU A 402 -2.97 8.30 -6.89
C LEU A 402 -3.20 7.36 -8.07
N ALA A 403 -2.36 7.40 -9.11
CA ALA A 403 -2.50 6.54 -10.29
C ALA A 403 -2.53 5.05 -9.94
N LEU A 404 -1.77 4.64 -8.93
CA LEU A 404 -1.66 3.23 -8.51
C LEU A 404 -2.83 2.74 -7.67
N GLU A 405 -3.52 3.63 -6.95
CA GLU A 405 -4.54 3.24 -5.96
C GLU A 405 -5.95 3.72 -6.33
N ARG A 406 -6.07 4.66 -7.27
CA ARG A 406 -7.35 5.26 -7.70
C ARG A 406 -8.43 4.21 -7.89
N PHE A 407 -9.66 4.57 -7.50
CA PHE A 407 -10.86 3.79 -7.72
C PHE A 407 -11.88 4.61 -8.53
N PRO A 408 -12.56 4.02 -9.53
CA PRO A 408 -12.18 2.77 -10.19
C PRO A 408 -10.88 2.95 -11.00
N GLN A 409 -10.12 1.87 -11.15
CA GLN A 409 -9.08 1.77 -12.17
C GLN A 409 -9.75 1.68 -13.55
N LEU A 410 -9.37 2.57 -14.46
CA LEU A 410 -9.92 2.58 -15.81
C LEU A 410 -9.02 1.77 -16.75
N PRO A 411 -9.57 0.86 -17.57
CA PRO A 411 -8.84 0.27 -18.66
C PRO A 411 -8.62 1.35 -19.74
N GLU A 412 -7.39 1.87 -19.83
CA GLU A 412 -6.97 2.74 -20.95
C GLU A 412 -6.89 1.98 -22.27
#